data_AF-A0A9P5M4L0-F1
#
_entry.id   AF-A0A9P5M4L0-F1
#
_cell.length_a   1.000
_cell.length_b   1.000
_cell.length_c   1.000
_cell.angle_alpha   90.00
_cell.angle_beta   90.00
_cell.angle_gamma   90.00
#
_symmetry.space_group_name_H-M   'P 1'
#
loop_
_entity.id
_entity.type
_entity.pdbx_description
1 polymer ?
#
loop_
_entity_poly.entity_id
_entity_poly.type
_entity_poly.pdbx_seq_one_letter_code
_entity_poly.pdbx_strand_id
1 'polypeptide(L)'
;MAPEAIPLRTLTTLLNYERLVSDPRYKQTSLHSSTISDQTMLPQSDPQAFKKINVHTFHHDASTPDSTQDQALETSTTQAISTIHPSCDIATRSLSPTQLENIFYESRSHDACHKALILFKKKFAFCSSDQQLSIQIKNEDAVLIDPFPLSIIEYKLTGLKLMSVQSLKLGNGGATYITGGENEGFHSILGFPKPGTSVGQIVNLDDFFVVDMTRMQWGKRGIFDEPYFLGKGRDWQDAMDTICDDMKELGIGASWILENQHTELMRKCQKGHGITGTIEKTQAGVITVVWEES
;
A
#
# COMPACT_ATOMS: atom_id res chain seq x y z
N MET A 1 4.67 33.68 -12.46
CA MET A 1 5.12 33.44 -11.08
C MET A 1 5.25 31.93 -10.97
N ALA A 2 6.41 31.42 -10.56
CA ALA A 2 6.60 29.97 -10.43
C ALA A 2 5.68 29.44 -9.30
N PRO A 3 5.12 28.22 -9.43
CA PRO A 3 4.31 27.62 -8.38
C PRO A 3 5.17 27.39 -7.12
N GLU A 4 4.51 27.42 -5.96
CA GLU A 4 5.15 27.03 -4.70
C GLU A 4 5.59 25.56 -4.76
N ALA A 5 6.78 25.26 -4.25
CA ALA A 5 7.30 23.90 -4.21
C ALA A 5 6.42 23.02 -3.31
N ILE A 6 6.01 21.84 -3.80
CA ILE A 6 5.18 20.92 -3.02
C ILE A 6 6.07 20.16 -2.03
N PRO A 7 5.81 20.19 -0.71
CA PRO A 7 6.56 19.39 0.24
C PRO A 7 6.29 17.89 0.00
N LEU A 8 7.34 17.13 -0.34
CA LEU A 8 7.21 15.70 -0.68
C LEU A 8 6.68 14.87 0.50
N ARG A 9 7.06 15.22 1.73
CA ARG A 9 6.54 14.55 2.94
C ARG A 9 5.02 14.71 3.06
N THR A 10 4.52 15.94 2.94
CA THR A 10 3.07 16.23 2.97
C THR A 10 2.35 15.50 1.85
N LEU A 11 2.89 15.56 0.64
CA LEU A 11 2.31 14.85 -0.50
C LEU A 11 2.25 13.33 -0.24
N THR A 12 3.34 12.74 0.24
CA THR A 12 3.42 11.30 0.52
C THR A 12 2.41 10.89 1.60
N THR A 13 2.27 11.67 2.67
CA THR A 13 1.26 11.43 3.71
C THR A 13 -0.15 11.40 3.13
N LEU A 14 -0.51 12.42 2.33
CA LEU A 14 -1.85 12.54 1.74
C LEU A 14 -2.13 11.41 0.75
N LEU A 15 -1.17 11.10 -0.13
CA LEU A 15 -1.33 10.00 -1.08
C LEU A 15 -1.38 8.63 -0.37
N ASN A 16 -0.65 8.45 0.73
CA ASN A 16 -0.69 7.19 1.47
C ASN A 16 -2.02 7.01 2.18
N TYR A 17 -2.57 8.09 2.74
CA TYR A 17 -3.91 8.09 3.29
C TYR A 17 -4.96 7.77 2.23
N GLU A 18 -4.97 8.51 1.11
CA GLU A 18 -5.89 8.31 -0.01
C GLU A 18 -5.87 6.86 -0.51
N ARG A 19 -4.67 6.28 -0.69
CA ARG A 19 -4.50 4.89 -1.14
C ARG A 19 -5.22 3.87 -0.26
N LEU A 20 -5.25 4.10 1.05
CA LEU A 20 -5.75 3.12 2.03
C LEU A 20 -7.26 3.26 2.23
N VAL A 21 -7.74 4.49 2.27
CA VAL A 21 -9.15 4.77 2.53
C VAL A 21 -10.03 4.51 1.33
N SER A 22 -9.46 4.61 0.13
CA SER A 22 -10.12 4.29 -1.13
C SER A 22 -10.04 2.79 -1.49
N ASP A 23 -9.59 1.93 -0.56
CA ASP A 23 -9.57 0.48 -0.77
C ASP A 23 -10.99 -0.12 -0.57
N PRO A 24 -11.67 -0.54 -1.66
CA PRO A 24 -13.06 -0.97 -1.58
C PRO A 24 -13.23 -2.29 -0.82
N ARG A 25 -12.17 -3.09 -0.66
CA ARG A 25 -12.24 -4.42 -0.01
C ARG A 25 -12.66 -4.33 1.45
N TYR A 26 -12.35 -3.22 2.11
CA TYR A 26 -12.60 -3.03 3.53
C TYR A 26 -13.73 -2.02 3.79
N LYS A 27 -14.53 -1.68 2.77
CA LYS A 27 -15.73 -0.87 2.97
C LYS A 27 -16.69 -1.62 3.89
N GLN A 28 -17.20 -0.94 4.92
CA GLN A 28 -18.16 -1.48 5.89
C GLN A 28 -17.68 -2.77 6.58
N THR A 29 -16.38 -2.90 6.83
CA THR A 29 -15.85 -4.02 7.60
C THR A 29 -15.14 -3.57 8.86
N SER A 30 -15.32 -4.34 9.92
CA SER A 30 -14.64 -4.14 11.20
C SER A 30 -13.80 -5.36 11.57
N LEU A 31 -12.72 -5.09 12.29
CA LEU A 31 -11.80 -6.10 12.81
C LEU A 31 -12.52 -6.99 13.82
N HIS A 32 -12.63 -8.27 13.50
CA HIS A 32 -13.27 -9.28 14.33
C HIS A 32 -12.28 -10.06 15.19
N SER A 33 -11.11 -10.40 14.65
CA SER A 33 -10.07 -11.07 15.42
C SER A 33 -8.69 -10.70 14.90
N SER A 34 -7.72 -10.62 15.81
CA SER A 34 -6.32 -10.38 15.48
C SER A 34 -5.43 -11.29 16.32
N THR A 35 -4.55 -12.03 15.67
CA THR A 35 -3.54 -12.85 16.33
C THR A 35 -2.15 -12.57 15.76
N ILE A 36 -1.16 -12.63 16.64
CA ILE A 36 0.24 -12.48 16.32
C ILE A 36 0.93 -13.74 16.82
N SER A 37 1.60 -14.44 15.92
CA SER A 37 2.37 -15.64 16.22
C SER A 37 3.84 -15.39 15.91
N ASP A 38 4.71 -15.75 16.84
CA ASP A 38 6.15 -15.68 16.67
C ASP A 38 6.70 -17.04 16.18
N GLN A 39 7.92 -17.01 15.63
CA GLN A 39 8.64 -18.17 15.09
C GLN A 39 8.65 -19.41 16.01
N THR A 40 8.58 -19.24 17.33
CA THR A 40 8.58 -20.33 18.32
C THR A 40 7.30 -21.18 18.31
N MET A 41 6.23 -20.69 17.69
CA MET A 41 4.94 -21.39 17.61
C MET A 41 4.72 -22.09 16.25
N LEU A 42 5.64 -21.93 15.31
CA LEU A 42 5.57 -22.57 13.99
C LEU A 42 6.28 -23.93 14.01
N PRO A 43 5.76 -24.94 13.29
CA PRO A 43 6.44 -26.22 13.17
C PRO A 43 7.85 -26.02 12.60
N GLN A 44 8.87 -26.55 13.28
CA GLN A 44 10.31 -26.44 12.93
C GLN A 44 10.68 -27.04 11.56
N SER A 45 9.73 -27.58 10.80
CA SER A 45 9.96 -28.33 9.58
C SER A 45 10.05 -27.48 8.31
N ASP A 46 9.82 -26.16 8.40
CA ASP A 46 9.88 -25.29 7.22
C ASP A 46 11.23 -24.52 7.17
N PRO A 47 12.05 -24.68 6.11
CA PRO A 47 13.27 -23.90 5.91
C PRO A 47 13.00 -22.38 5.74
N GLN A 48 11.74 -21.96 5.55
CA GLN A 48 11.33 -20.55 5.62
C GLN A 48 10.90 -20.17 7.04
N ALA A 49 11.85 -19.73 7.85
CA ALA A 49 11.52 -19.30 9.19
C ALA A 49 11.06 -17.83 9.21
N PHE A 50 9.79 -17.60 8.89
CA PHE A 50 9.14 -16.31 9.19
C PHE A 50 9.39 -15.98 10.67
N LYS A 51 9.90 -14.78 10.94
CA LYS A 51 10.12 -14.35 12.33
C LYS A 51 8.78 -14.09 13.03
N LYS A 52 7.79 -13.67 12.25
CA LYS A 52 6.47 -13.26 12.72
C LYS A 52 5.39 -13.59 11.70
N ILE A 53 4.23 -14.03 12.17
CA ILE A 53 3.01 -14.18 11.40
C ILE A 53 1.90 -13.38 12.06
N ASN A 54 1.31 -12.47 11.31
CA ASN A 54 0.13 -11.72 11.72
C ASN A 54 -1.10 -12.27 11.00
N VAL A 55 -2.19 -12.51 11.74
CA VAL A 55 -3.46 -12.95 11.16
C VAL A 55 -4.55 -12.01 11.62
N HIS A 56 -5.26 -11.42 10.67
CA HIS A 56 -6.33 -10.46 10.93
C HIS A 56 -7.60 -10.89 10.19
N THR A 57 -8.72 -10.94 10.90
CA THR A 57 -10.02 -11.29 10.32
C THR A 57 -10.96 -10.10 10.43
N PHE A 58 -11.56 -9.74 9.30
CA PHE A 58 -12.52 -8.64 9.17
C PHE A 58 -13.89 -9.20 8.79
N HIS A 59 -14.93 -8.71 9.45
CA HIS A 59 -16.32 -9.05 9.18
C HIS A 59 -17.07 -7.82 8.66
N HIS A 60 -18.04 -8.04 7.78
CA HIS A 60 -18.96 -6.98 7.39
C HIS A 60 -19.79 -6.51 8.58
N ASP A 61 -19.90 -5.21 8.76
CA ASP A 61 -20.75 -4.61 9.76
C ASP A 61 -22.20 -4.90 9.37
N ALA A 62 -22.95 -5.59 10.23
CA ALA A 62 -24.35 -5.90 9.97
C ALA A 62 -25.20 -4.65 10.19
N SER A 63 -25.13 -3.68 9.27
CA SER A 63 -26.21 -2.73 9.06
C SER A 63 -27.08 -3.28 7.95
N THR A 64 -28.29 -3.73 8.29
CA THR A 64 -29.38 -3.86 7.31
C THR A 64 -29.44 -2.54 6.54
N PRO A 65 -29.24 -2.51 5.21
CA PRO A 65 -29.45 -1.29 4.47
C PRO A 65 -30.94 -1.02 4.51
N ASP A 66 -31.36 -0.04 5.31
CA ASP A 66 -32.64 0.60 5.10
C ASP A 66 -32.50 1.29 3.75
N SER A 67 -33.17 0.76 2.73
CA SER A 67 -33.09 1.13 1.30
C SER A 67 -33.55 2.57 0.99
N THR A 68 -33.67 3.41 2.02
CA THR A 68 -34.10 4.80 1.97
C THR A 68 -33.02 5.79 2.41
N GLN A 69 -31.85 5.34 2.89
CA GLN A 69 -30.72 6.23 3.29
C GLN A 69 -29.54 6.28 2.29
N ASP A 70 -29.69 5.65 1.11
CA ASP A 70 -28.61 5.33 0.16
C ASP A 70 -27.95 6.50 -0.61
N GLN A 71 -28.18 7.76 -0.25
CA GLN A 71 -27.45 8.88 -0.88
C GLN A 71 -26.85 9.90 0.10
N ALA A 72 -27.32 9.97 1.35
CA ALA A 72 -26.79 10.93 2.32
C ALA A 72 -25.64 10.36 3.17
N LEU A 73 -25.56 9.03 3.33
CA LEU A 73 -24.57 8.34 4.14
C LEU A 73 -23.32 7.88 3.36
N GLU A 74 -23.14 8.32 2.11
CA GLU A 74 -21.85 8.18 1.42
C GLU A 74 -20.78 9.16 1.95
N THR A 75 -21.15 10.03 2.90
CA THR A 75 -20.20 10.78 3.74
C THR A 75 -19.74 9.96 4.96
N SER A 76 -19.71 8.64 4.83
CA SER A 76 -19.10 7.73 5.82
C SER A 76 -17.69 8.24 6.14
N THR A 77 -17.49 8.61 7.41
CA THR A 77 -16.22 9.05 7.99
C THR A 77 -15.10 8.16 7.49
N THR A 78 -14.22 8.74 6.69
CA THR A 78 -13.02 8.10 6.16
C THR A 78 -12.19 7.59 7.34
N GLN A 79 -12.11 6.27 7.50
CA GLN A 79 -11.44 5.66 8.65
C GLN A 79 -9.92 5.69 8.47
N ALA A 80 -9.21 6.22 9.47
CA ALA A 80 -7.74 6.21 9.52
C ALA A 80 -7.17 5.03 10.35
N ILE A 81 -8.03 4.30 11.06
CA ILE A 81 -7.70 3.15 11.92
C ILE A 81 -8.77 2.07 11.76
N SER A 82 -8.45 0.83 12.11
CA SER A 82 -9.44 -0.26 12.08
C SER A 82 -10.50 -0.08 13.16
N THR A 83 -11.78 -0.19 12.82
CA THR A 83 -12.87 -0.30 13.79
C THR A 83 -12.96 -1.70 14.35
N ILE A 84 -13.34 -1.82 15.62
CA ILE A 84 -13.49 -3.11 16.31
C ILE A 84 -14.93 -3.60 16.12
N HIS A 85 -15.09 -4.83 15.61
CA HIS A 85 -16.41 -5.42 15.42
C HIS A 85 -17.05 -5.73 16.79
N PRO A 86 -18.35 -5.46 17.02
CA PRO A 86 -18.99 -5.64 18.32
C PRO A 86 -18.88 -7.07 18.90
N SER A 87 -18.81 -8.07 18.01
CA SER A 87 -18.69 -9.49 18.40
C SER A 87 -17.26 -10.02 18.52
N CYS A 88 -16.23 -9.17 18.41
CA CYS A 88 -14.84 -9.61 18.46
C CYS A 88 -14.46 -10.25 19.82
N ASP A 89 -13.36 -11.00 19.84
CA ASP A 89 -12.79 -11.58 21.06
C ASP A 89 -12.20 -10.53 22.03
N ILE A 90 -11.96 -10.93 23.29
CA ILE A 90 -11.46 -10.03 24.35
C ILE A 90 -10.08 -9.45 24.01
N ALA A 91 -9.20 -10.26 23.42
CA ALA A 91 -7.85 -9.82 23.06
C ALA A 91 -7.89 -8.71 22.00
N THR A 92 -8.76 -8.86 21.01
CA THR A 92 -9.00 -7.89 19.94
C THR A 92 -9.63 -6.61 20.46
N ARG A 93 -10.56 -6.68 21.42
CA ARG A 93 -11.12 -5.49 22.10
C ARG A 93 -10.08 -4.67 22.84
N SER A 94 -9.01 -5.33 23.30
CA SER A 94 -7.98 -4.72 24.14
C SER A 94 -6.84 -4.11 23.33
N LEU A 95 -6.93 -4.10 21.99
CA LEU A 95 -5.91 -3.50 21.13
C LEU A 95 -5.85 -1.99 21.33
N SER A 96 -4.63 -1.48 21.49
CA SER A 96 -4.35 -0.05 21.56
C SER A 96 -4.61 0.65 20.21
N PRO A 97 -4.79 1.98 20.20
CA PRO A 97 -4.92 2.75 18.96
C PRO A 97 -3.77 2.51 17.97
N THR A 98 -2.53 2.45 18.47
CA THR A 98 -1.35 2.16 17.64
C THR A 98 -1.40 0.77 17.02
N GLN A 99 -1.90 -0.24 17.74
CA GLN A 99 -2.09 -1.59 17.17
C GLN A 99 -3.19 -1.60 16.10
N LEU A 100 -4.30 -0.90 16.32
CA LEU A 100 -5.38 -0.78 15.34
C LEU A 100 -4.96 -0.03 14.08
N GLU A 101 -4.12 1.01 14.23
CA GLU A 101 -3.47 1.72 13.12
C GLU A 101 -2.54 0.77 12.36
N ASN A 102 -1.67 0.04 13.03
CA ASN A 102 -0.77 -0.90 12.37
C ASN A 102 -1.54 -1.96 11.57
N ILE A 103 -2.59 -2.53 12.16
CA ILE A 103 -3.49 -3.49 11.49
C ILE A 103 -4.18 -2.87 10.28
N PHE A 104 -4.61 -1.60 10.39
CA PHE A 104 -5.24 -0.86 9.29
C PHE A 104 -4.30 -0.75 8.08
N TYR A 105 -3.06 -0.31 8.33
CA TYR A 105 -2.08 -0.16 7.26
C TYR A 105 -1.66 -1.51 6.68
N GLU A 106 -1.40 -2.50 7.52
CA GLU A 106 -0.98 -3.83 7.11
C GLU A 106 -2.03 -4.49 6.22
N SER A 107 -3.30 -4.47 6.63
CA SER A 107 -4.37 -5.16 5.91
C SER A 107 -4.70 -4.52 4.54
N ARG A 108 -4.53 -3.21 4.43
CA ARG A 108 -4.82 -2.43 3.22
C ARG A 108 -3.59 -2.20 2.33
N SER A 109 -2.44 -2.78 2.69
CA SER A 109 -1.20 -2.62 1.91
C SER A 109 -0.87 -3.76 0.95
N HIS A 110 -1.79 -4.70 0.73
CA HIS A 110 -1.66 -5.64 -0.40
C HIS A 110 -1.65 -4.88 -1.74
N ASP A 111 -0.65 -5.16 -2.59
CA ASP A 111 -0.32 -4.43 -3.83
C ASP A 111 -0.08 -2.92 -3.66
N ALA A 112 0.34 -2.49 -2.47
CA ALA A 112 0.46 -1.07 -2.15
C ALA A 112 1.46 -0.32 -3.04
N CYS A 113 2.56 -0.97 -3.45
CA CYS A 113 3.63 -0.34 -4.22
C CYS A 113 3.09 0.14 -5.56
N HIS A 114 2.39 -0.72 -6.29
CA HIS A 114 1.76 -0.37 -7.57
C HIS A 114 0.78 0.80 -7.44
N LYS A 115 -0.14 0.73 -6.45
CA LYS A 115 -1.12 1.80 -6.21
C LYS A 115 -0.44 3.14 -5.91
N ALA A 116 0.61 3.12 -5.08
CA ALA A 116 1.41 4.30 -4.75
C ALA A 116 2.04 4.95 -6.00
N LEU A 117 2.66 4.13 -6.87
CA LEU A 117 3.27 4.61 -8.11
C LEU A 117 2.26 5.33 -9.02
N ILE A 118 1.06 4.76 -9.16
CA ILE A 118 -0.01 5.33 -9.98
C ILE A 118 -0.48 6.66 -9.41
N LEU A 119 -0.64 6.77 -8.08
CA LEU A 119 -1.07 8.01 -7.43
C LEU A 119 -0.07 9.15 -7.66
N PHE A 120 1.23 8.89 -7.51
CA PHE A 120 2.26 9.88 -7.79
C PHE A 120 2.29 10.29 -9.26
N LYS A 121 2.28 9.32 -10.19
CA LYS A 121 2.23 9.61 -11.63
C LYS A 121 1.02 10.46 -12.00
N LYS A 122 -0.15 10.12 -11.48
CA LYS A 122 -1.37 10.92 -11.71
C LYS A 122 -1.27 12.31 -11.12
N LYS A 123 -0.75 12.45 -9.90
CA LYS A 123 -0.59 13.76 -9.28
C LYS A 123 0.31 14.67 -10.12
N PHE A 124 1.46 14.17 -10.56
CA PHE A 124 2.40 14.96 -11.36
C PHE A 124 1.91 15.25 -12.77
N ALA A 125 1.03 14.42 -13.34
CA ALA A 125 0.37 14.74 -14.61
C ALA A 125 -0.53 15.98 -14.55
N PHE A 126 -0.96 16.41 -13.35
CA PHE A 126 -1.71 17.65 -13.14
C PHE A 126 -0.83 18.85 -12.74
N CYS A 127 0.48 18.63 -12.56
CA CYS A 127 1.41 19.69 -12.19
C CYS A 127 1.92 20.41 -13.45
N SER A 128 2.23 21.69 -13.33
CA SER A 128 2.93 22.43 -14.38
C SER A 128 4.38 21.91 -14.51
N SER A 129 4.98 22.09 -15.69
CA SER A 129 6.35 21.63 -15.96
C SER A 129 7.43 22.29 -15.10
N ASP A 130 7.12 23.43 -14.48
CA ASP A 130 7.99 24.16 -13.55
C ASP A 130 7.68 23.84 -12.08
N GLN A 131 6.76 22.92 -11.81
CA GLN A 131 6.47 22.48 -10.45
C GLN A 131 7.67 21.79 -9.83
N GLN A 132 8.16 22.31 -8.70
CA GLN A 132 9.22 21.69 -7.92
C GLN A 132 8.67 20.90 -6.73
N LEU A 133 9.45 19.93 -6.25
CA LEU A 133 9.27 19.32 -4.95
C LEU A 133 10.28 19.88 -3.95
N SER A 134 9.82 20.08 -2.72
CA SER A 134 10.67 20.35 -1.57
C SER A 134 10.86 19.07 -0.76
N ILE A 135 12.10 18.59 -0.65
CA ILE A 135 12.45 17.39 0.10
C ILE A 135 13.26 17.80 1.32
N GLN A 136 12.72 17.52 2.50
CA GLN A 136 13.39 17.73 3.77
C GLN A 136 13.55 16.40 4.53
N ILE A 137 14.79 15.98 4.73
CA ILE A 137 15.14 14.80 5.50
C ILE A 137 15.60 15.26 6.89
N LYS A 138 14.97 14.76 7.96
CA LYS A 138 15.25 15.19 9.35
C LYS A 138 15.19 16.72 9.49
N ASN A 139 16.24 17.28 10.09
CA ASN A 139 16.48 18.69 10.31
C ASN A 139 17.46 19.25 9.25
N GLU A 140 17.68 18.53 8.15
CA GLU A 140 18.48 19.04 7.03
C GLU A 140 17.71 20.17 6.33
N ASP A 141 18.43 20.99 5.57
CA ASP A 141 17.80 22.00 4.72
C ASP A 141 16.98 21.34 3.62
N ALA A 142 15.87 21.98 3.27
CA ALA A 142 15.03 21.51 2.19
C ALA A 142 15.76 21.62 0.85
N VAL A 143 15.80 20.51 0.11
CA VAL A 143 16.34 20.45 -1.24
C VAL A 143 15.19 20.56 -2.24
N LEU A 144 15.30 21.52 -3.16
CA LEU A 144 14.37 21.65 -4.27
C LEU A 144 14.79 20.77 -5.44
N ILE A 145 13.85 19.99 -5.97
CA ILE A 145 14.11 19.11 -7.10
C ILE A 145 13.01 19.21 -8.17
N ASP A 146 13.38 18.80 -9.38
CA ASP A 146 12.42 18.50 -10.45
C ASP A 146 11.78 17.12 -10.18
N PRO A 147 10.43 17.01 -10.09
CA PRO A 147 9.74 15.73 -9.93
C PRO A 147 9.68 14.88 -11.20
N PHE A 148 9.82 15.46 -12.39
CA PHE A 148 9.59 14.76 -13.66
C PHE A 148 10.61 13.66 -13.99
N PRO A 149 11.91 13.76 -13.64
CA PRO A 149 12.85 12.65 -13.80
C PRO A 149 12.73 11.58 -12.70
N LEU A 150 11.55 11.43 -12.07
CA LEU A 150 11.33 10.35 -11.12
C LEU A 150 11.57 8.98 -11.78
N SER A 151 12.12 8.08 -10.99
CA SER A 151 12.42 6.70 -11.39
C SER A 151 11.56 5.74 -10.59
N ILE A 152 11.05 4.72 -11.25
CA ILE A 152 10.47 3.56 -10.58
C ILE A 152 11.58 2.53 -10.52
N ILE A 153 11.97 2.15 -9.31
CA ILE A 153 13.06 1.22 -9.09
C ILE A 153 12.45 -0.08 -8.58
N GLU A 154 12.63 -1.16 -9.34
CA GLU A 154 12.03 -2.46 -9.07
C GLU A 154 13.03 -3.39 -8.39
N TYR A 155 12.56 -4.10 -7.36
CA TYR A 155 13.36 -5.02 -6.56
C TYR A 155 12.67 -6.36 -6.44
N LYS A 156 13.50 -7.40 -6.42
CA LYS A 156 13.14 -8.73 -5.97
C LYS A 156 13.60 -8.90 -4.53
N LEU A 157 12.67 -9.13 -3.62
CA LEU A 157 12.91 -9.38 -2.21
C LEU A 157 12.91 -10.89 -1.95
N THR A 158 13.82 -11.38 -1.11
CA THR A 158 13.84 -12.79 -0.68
C THR A 158 13.98 -12.90 0.84
N GLY A 159 13.42 -13.97 1.42
CA GLY A 159 13.48 -14.18 2.87
C GLY A 159 12.71 -13.11 3.66
N LEU A 160 11.45 -12.85 3.29
CA LEU A 160 10.60 -11.91 4.02
C LEU A 160 10.40 -12.36 5.47
N LYS A 161 10.64 -11.45 6.42
CA LYS A 161 10.66 -11.74 7.86
C LYS A 161 9.27 -11.71 8.49
N LEU A 162 8.31 -11.04 7.86
CA LEU A 162 6.91 -10.98 8.27
C LEU A 162 6.04 -11.62 7.19
N MET A 163 5.23 -12.59 7.61
CA MET A 163 4.07 -13.04 6.86
C MET A 163 2.82 -12.40 7.47
N SER A 164 1.90 -11.97 6.62
CA SER A 164 0.67 -11.34 7.05
C SER A 164 -0.52 -11.91 6.30
N VAL A 165 -1.55 -12.33 7.02
CA VAL A 165 -2.75 -12.99 6.49
C VAL A 165 -3.99 -12.19 6.85
N GLN A 166 -4.71 -11.72 5.85
CA GLN A 166 -5.95 -10.96 6.00
C GLN A 166 -7.11 -11.79 5.49
N SER A 167 -8.03 -12.17 6.38
CA SER A 167 -9.26 -12.84 5.99
C SER A 167 -10.44 -11.87 6.07
N LEU A 168 -11.12 -11.68 4.94
CA LEU A 168 -12.33 -10.89 4.83
C LEU A 168 -13.53 -11.83 4.71
N LYS A 169 -14.45 -11.78 5.67
CA LYS A 169 -15.67 -12.59 5.67
C LYS A 169 -16.84 -11.78 5.11
N LEU A 170 -17.39 -12.21 3.99
CA LEU A 170 -18.47 -11.57 3.25
C LEU A 170 -19.70 -12.49 3.22
N GLY A 171 -20.56 -12.40 4.24
CA GLY A 171 -21.75 -13.26 4.37
C GLY A 171 -21.39 -14.75 4.35
N ASN A 172 -21.85 -15.47 3.32
CA ASN A 172 -21.58 -16.90 3.11
C ASN A 172 -20.25 -17.18 2.37
N GLY A 173 -19.48 -16.15 2.04
CA GLY A 173 -18.19 -16.24 1.36
C GLY A 173 -17.08 -15.47 2.07
N GLY A 174 -15.94 -15.37 1.42
CA GLY A 174 -14.81 -14.57 1.91
C GLY A 174 -13.63 -14.57 0.96
N ALA A 175 -12.67 -13.69 1.24
CA ALA A 175 -11.39 -13.61 0.55
C ALA A 175 -10.26 -13.68 1.58
N THR A 176 -9.14 -14.30 1.22
CA THR A 176 -7.92 -14.26 2.03
C THR A 176 -6.81 -13.66 1.19
N TYR A 177 -6.12 -12.67 1.75
CA TYR A 177 -4.95 -12.03 1.16
C TYR A 177 -3.74 -12.40 2.01
N ILE A 178 -2.62 -12.68 1.35
CA ILE A 178 -1.38 -13.07 2.02
C ILE A 178 -0.28 -12.17 1.50
N THR A 179 0.42 -11.52 2.42
CA THR A 179 1.63 -10.75 2.16
C THR A 179 2.81 -11.49 2.76
N GLY A 180 3.88 -11.61 1.97
CA GLY A 180 5.15 -12.17 2.42
C GLY A 180 5.14 -13.67 2.68
N GLY A 181 4.12 -14.41 2.22
CA GLY A 181 4.09 -15.87 2.28
C GLY A 181 4.89 -16.57 1.18
N GLU A 182 5.44 -15.82 0.22
CA GLU A 182 6.22 -16.35 -0.91
C GLU A 182 7.72 -16.29 -0.64
N ASN A 183 8.50 -17.20 -1.24
CA ASN A 183 9.97 -17.21 -1.15
C ASN A 183 10.61 -15.95 -1.71
N GLU A 184 9.97 -15.38 -2.72
CA GLU A 184 10.42 -14.23 -3.46
C GLU A 184 9.22 -13.32 -3.68
N GLY A 185 9.39 -12.01 -3.47
CA GLY A 185 8.36 -11.01 -3.71
C GLY A 185 8.89 -9.87 -4.56
N PHE A 186 8.02 -9.24 -5.35
CA PHE A 186 8.37 -8.04 -6.10
C PHE A 186 7.97 -6.80 -5.33
N HIS A 187 8.86 -5.81 -5.30
CA HIS A 187 8.62 -4.52 -4.67
C HIS A 187 9.09 -3.39 -5.58
N SER A 188 8.48 -2.23 -5.46
CA SER A 188 8.82 -1.06 -6.26
C SER A 188 8.79 0.19 -5.42
N ILE A 189 9.78 1.04 -5.60
CA ILE A 189 9.91 2.33 -4.92
C ILE A 189 9.98 3.48 -5.92
N LEU A 190 9.76 4.69 -5.42
CA LEU A 190 10.00 5.93 -6.16
C LEU A 190 11.37 6.47 -5.79
N GLY A 191 12.21 6.67 -6.80
CA GLY A 191 13.45 7.40 -6.72
C GLY A 191 13.29 8.80 -7.30
N PHE A 192 13.70 9.82 -6.55
CA PHE A 192 13.84 11.18 -7.04
C PHE A 192 15.34 11.53 -7.11
N PRO A 193 15.89 11.85 -8.30
CA PRO A 193 17.31 12.12 -8.43
C PRO A 193 17.70 13.38 -7.65
N LYS A 194 18.85 13.33 -6.99
CA LYS A 194 19.45 14.51 -6.36
C LYS A 194 19.84 15.54 -7.41
N PRO A 195 19.92 16.83 -7.05
CA PRO A 195 20.39 17.86 -7.98
C PRO A 195 21.78 17.52 -8.55
N GLY A 196 21.92 17.61 -9.87
CA GLY A 196 23.17 17.28 -10.57
C GLY A 196 23.36 15.80 -10.93
N THR A 197 22.45 14.91 -10.49
CA THR A 197 22.47 13.50 -10.89
C THR A 197 21.89 13.34 -12.29
N SER A 198 22.66 12.72 -13.19
CA SER A 198 22.13 12.21 -14.47
C SER A 198 21.44 10.86 -14.24
N VAL A 199 20.18 10.74 -14.63
CA VAL A 199 19.46 9.46 -14.60
C VAL A 199 19.98 8.57 -15.74
N GLY A 200 20.89 7.65 -15.42
CA GLY A 200 21.41 6.63 -16.33
C GLY A 200 20.63 5.31 -16.24
N GLN A 201 21.09 4.28 -16.97
CA GLN A 201 20.50 2.93 -16.90
C GLN A 201 20.85 2.15 -15.62
N ILE A 202 21.93 2.53 -14.93
CA ILE A 202 22.37 1.91 -13.67
C ILE A 202 22.00 2.86 -12.54
N VAL A 203 21.20 2.38 -11.58
CA VAL A 203 20.86 3.15 -10.38
C VAL A 203 21.97 2.99 -9.36
N ASN A 204 22.70 4.06 -9.10
CA ASN A 204 23.34 4.20 -7.80
C ASN A 204 22.32 4.81 -6.86
N LEU A 205 21.75 4.01 -5.94
CA LEU A 205 20.67 4.46 -5.07
C LEU A 205 21.09 5.63 -4.16
N ASP A 206 22.39 5.77 -3.89
CA ASP A 206 22.94 6.93 -3.17
C ASP A 206 22.65 8.26 -3.87
N ASP A 207 22.38 8.25 -5.18
CA ASP A 207 22.10 9.45 -5.96
C ASP A 207 20.61 9.85 -5.93
N PHE A 208 19.79 9.14 -5.17
CA PHE A 208 18.34 9.34 -5.10
C PHE A 208 17.85 9.64 -3.66
N PHE A 209 16.79 10.42 -3.60
CA PHE A 209 15.83 10.38 -2.49
C PHE A 209 14.80 9.30 -2.79
N VAL A 210 14.46 8.50 -1.79
CA VAL A 210 13.54 7.37 -1.94
C VAL A 210 12.24 7.63 -1.20
N VAL A 211 11.12 7.34 -1.88
CA VAL A 211 9.80 7.20 -1.28
C VAL A 211 9.32 5.76 -1.44
N ASP A 212 8.96 5.15 -0.32
CA ASP A 212 8.37 3.81 -0.27
C ASP A 212 7.14 3.84 0.65
N MET A 213 5.96 3.80 0.04
CA MET A 213 4.67 3.89 0.74
C MET A 213 4.18 2.55 1.32
N THR A 214 4.97 1.48 1.22
CA THR A 214 4.53 0.13 1.60
C THR A 214 5.21 -0.40 2.85
N ARG A 215 5.99 0.41 3.56
CA ARG A 215 6.70 -0.01 4.78
C ARG A 215 5.82 -0.77 5.78
N MET A 216 4.59 -0.29 5.98
CA MET A 216 3.64 -0.91 6.89
C MET A 216 3.03 -2.23 6.39
N GLN A 217 3.18 -2.57 5.11
CA GLN A 217 2.90 -3.91 4.59
C GLN A 217 3.72 -4.98 5.34
N TRP A 218 4.92 -4.62 5.81
CA TRP A 218 5.82 -5.49 6.56
C TRP A 218 5.89 -5.13 8.05
N GLY A 219 4.89 -4.40 8.56
CA GLY A 219 4.80 -4.02 9.97
C GLY A 219 5.94 -3.11 10.44
N LYS A 220 6.60 -2.39 9.52
CA LYS A 220 7.68 -1.45 9.82
C LYS A 220 7.24 -0.03 9.49
N ARG A 221 7.61 0.91 10.36
CA ARG A 221 7.50 2.34 10.08
C ARG A 221 8.73 2.85 9.34
N GLY A 222 8.62 4.06 8.81
CA GLY A 222 9.72 4.83 8.25
C GLY A 222 10.66 5.37 9.32
N ILE A 223 11.65 6.14 8.86
CA ILE A 223 12.72 6.67 9.71
C ILE A 223 12.19 7.61 10.80
N PHE A 224 11.07 8.32 10.57
CA PHE A 224 10.46 9.24 11.55
C PHE A 224 9.10 8.76 12.02
N ASP A 225 8.94 7.43 12.15
CA ASP A 225 7.73 6.78 12.63
C ASP A 225 6.51 6.96 11.70
N GLU A 226 6.72 7.44 10.47
CA GLU A 226 5.68 7.53 9.45
C GLU A 226 5.29 6.14 8.91
N PRO A 227 4.07 5.97 8.39
CA PRO A 227 3.63 4.71 7.79
C PRO A 227 4.22 4.44 6.38
N TYR A 228 5.24 5.21 5.99
CA TYR A 228 5.97 5.12 4.74
C TYR A 228 7.43 5.50 5.01
N PHE A 229 8.32 5.20 4.07
CA PHE A 229 9.70 5.67 4.10
C PHE A 229 9.85 6.89 3.19
N LEU A 230 10.55 7.89 3.69
CA LEU A 230 11.07 9.02 2.92
C LEU A 230 12.48 9.31 3.43
N GLY A 231 13.50 9.18 2.57
CA GLY A 231 14.89 9.23 3.00
C GLY A 231 15.89 9.18 1.86
N LYS A 232 17.17 9.01 2.20
CA LYS A 232 18.25 8.76 1.23
C LYS A 232 18.20 7.29 0.81
N GLY A 233 18.69 6.99 -0.39
CA GLY A 233 18.74 5.63 -0.91
C GLY A 233 19.42 4.61 0.02
N ARG A 234 20.62 4.94 0.52
CA ARG A 234 21.33 4.08 1.47
C ARG A 234 20.53 3.77 2.73
N ASP A 235 19.92 4.80 3.31
CA ASP A 235 19.09 4.65 4.51
C ASP A 235 17.89 3.71 4.23
N TRP A 236 17.39 3.67 3.00
CA TRP A 236 16.33 2.75 2.60
C TRP A 236 16.83 1.31 2.51
N GLN A 237 18.00 1.08 1.89
CA GLN A 237 18.64 -0.24 1.82
C GLN A 237 18.88 -0.80 3.22
N ASP A 238 19.51 -0.03 4.10
CA ASP A 238 19.76 -0.42 5.49
C ASP A 238 18.44 -0.74 6.23
N ALA A 239 17.37 0.00 5.92
CA ALA A 239 16.06 -0.24 6.51
C ALA A 239 15.37 -1.51 5.97
N MET A 240 15.73 -2.00 4.78
CA MET A 240 15.20 -3.23 4.17
C MET A 240 15.82 -4.49 4.79
N ASP A 241 17.02 -4.42 5.36
CA ASP A 241 17.64 -5.52 6.12
C ASP A 241 16.81 -5.99 7.32
N THR A 242 15.88 -5.15 7.78
CA THR A 242 14.94 -5.52 8.85
C THR A 242 13.67 -6.22 8.35
N ILE A 243 13.44 -6.23 7.03
CA ILE A 243 12.23 -6.71 6.35
C ILE A 243 12.49 -8.00 5.58
N CYS A 244 13.58 -8.07 4.82
CA CYS A 244 13.96 -9.23 4.02
C CYS A 244 15.41 -9.64 4.31
N ASP A 245 15.83 -10.83 3.85
CA ASP A 245 17.19 -11.31 4.00
C ASP A 245 18.09 -10.87 2.85
N ASP A 246 17.54 -10.76 1.64
CA ASP A 246 18.27 -10.24 0.48
C ASP A 246 17.33 -9.49 -0.47
N MET A 247 17.90 -8.58 -1.25
CA MET A 247 17.21 -7.73 -2.19
C MET A 247 18.06 -7.53 -3.45
N LYS A 248 17.46 -7.81 -4.60
CA LYS A 248 18.10 -7.67 -5.91
C LYS A 248 17.37 -6.64 -6.76
N GLU A 249 18.09 -5.61 -7.23
CA GLU A 249 17.57 -4.67 -8.21
C GLU A 249 17.27 -5.37 -9.54
N LEU A 250 16.08 -5.12 -10.09
CA LEU A 250 15.63 -5.64 -11.38
C LEU A 250 15.73 -4.60 -12.50
N GLY A 251 15.81 -3.31 -12.15
CA GLY A 251 16.07 -2.20 -13.06
C GLY A 251 15.20 -0.97 -12.80
N ILE A 252 15.29 -0.02 -13.73
CA ILE A 252 14.46 1.19 -13.75
C ILE A 252 13.31 1.00 -14.74
N GLY A 253 12.10 1.27 -14.29
CA GLY A 253 10.91 1.25 -15.13
C GLY A 253 9.74 0.57 -14.44
N ALA A 254 8.59 0.64 -15.09
CA ALA A 254 7.39 -0.09 -14.68
C ALA A 254 7.29 -1.37 -15.51
N SER A 255 8.33 -2.21 -15.50
CA SER A 255 8.42 -3.32 -16.45
C SER A 255 7.37 -4.42 -16.19
N TRP A 256 6.80 -4.44 -14.98
CA TRP A 256 5.78 -5.40 -14.54
C TRP A 256 4.43 -4.77 -14.17
N ILE A 257 4.25 -3.45 -14.30
CA ILE A 257 2.96 -2.79 -13.98
C ILE A 257 1.97 -3.06 -15.11
N LEU A 258 1.42 -4.28 -15.13
CA LEU A 258 0.23 -4.59 -15.91
C LEU A 258 -0.96 -3.82 -15.33
N GLU A 259 -1.83 -3.34 -16.21
CA GLU A 259 -3.10 -2.72 -15.83
C GLU A 259 -3.88 -3.69 -14.92
N ASN A 260 -4.20 -3.25 -13.70
CA ASN A 260 -5.11 -3.99 -12.81
C ASN A 260 -6.51 -3.35 -12.80
N GLN A 261 -7.51 -4.08 -12.30
CA GLN A 261 -8.91 -3.63 -12.28
C GLN A 261 -9.09 -2.25 -11.62
N HIS A 262 -8.23 -1.88 -10.67
CA HIS A 262 -8.27 -0.58 -10.01
C HIS A 262 -7.74 0.56 -10.91
N THR A 263 -6.68 0.32 -11.69
CA THR A 263 -6.25 1.28 -12.73
C THR A 263 -7.31 1.48 -13.81
N GLU A 264 -8.03 0.42 -14.15
CA GLU A 264 -9.11 0.45 -15.14
C GLU A 264 -10.32 1.23 -14.63
N LEU A 265 -10.77 0.96 -13.39
CA LEU A 265 -11.83 1.69 -12.70
C LEU A 265 -11.53 3.19 -12.64
N MET A 266 -10.32 3.57 -12.22
CA MET A 266 -9.94 4.98 -12.12
C MET A 266 -9.86 5.67 -13.49
N ARG A 267 -9.60 4.94 -14.58
CA ARG A 267 -9.61 5.46 -15.96
C ARG A 267 -11.04 5.59 -16.50
N LYS A 268 -11.92 4.67 -16.12
CA LYS A 268 -13.35 4.67 -16.45
C LYS A 268 -14.08 5.82 -15.75
N CYS A 269 -13.77 6.11 -14.49
CA CYS A 269 -14.23 7.31 -13.78
C CYS A 269 -13.77 8.61 -14.45
N GLN A 270 -12.55 8.65 -15.01
CA GLN A 270 -12.04 9.80 -15.77
C GLN A 270 -12.79 10.02 -17.10
N LYS A 271 -13.47 8.99 -17.63
CA LYS A 271 -14.22 9.05 -18.89
C LYS A 271 -15.73 9.25 -18.71
N GLY A 272 -16.25 9.30 -17.48
CA GLY A 272 -17.66 9.64 -17.22
C GLY A 272 -18.71 8.62 -17.71
N HIS A 273 -18.35 7.35 -17.93
CA HIS A 273 -19.31 6.33 -18.36
C HIS A 273 -19.80 5.50 -17.16
N GLY A 274 -21.12 5.37 -17.00
CA GLY A 274 -21.75 4.48 -16.02
C GLY A 274 -21.57 3.02 -16.43
N ILE A 275 -21.38 2.12 -15.47
CA ILE A 275 -21.13 0.69 -15.74
C ILE A 275 -21.93 -0.16 -14.74
N THR A 276 -22.68 -1.14 -15.26
CA THR A 276 -23.28 -2.27 -14.51
C THR A 276 -22.69 -3.59 -14.99
N GLY A 277 -22.48 -4.57 -14.10
CA GLY A 277 -21.88 -5.85 -14.49
C GLY A 277 -22.31 -7.03 -13.66
N THR A 278 -22.07 -8.21 -14.24
CA THR A 278 -22.49 -9.50 -13.70
C THR A 278 -21.26 -10.40 -13.54
N ILE A 279 -21.23 -11.15 -12.43
CA ILE A 279 -20.08 -11.96 -12.04
C ILE A 279 -20.28 -13.40 -12.51
N GLU A 280 -19.32 -13.92 -13.29
CA GLU A 280 -19.27 -15.36 -13.62
C GLU A 280 -18.00 -16.02 -13.06
N LYS A 281 -18.16 -17.26 -12.59
CA LYS A 281 -17.11 -18.04 -11.95
C LYS A 281 -16.59 -19.09 -12.94
N THR A 282 -15.30 -19.06 -13.27
CA THR A 282 -14.69 -20.08 -14.14
C THR A 282 -13.90 -21.12 -13.33
N GLN A 283 -13.69 -22.30 -13.94
CA GLN A 283 -13.18 -23.52 -13.30
C GLN A 283 -11.76 -23.42 -12.70
N ALA A 284 -11.02 -22.34 -12.95
CA ALA A 284 -9.68 -22.11 -12.37
C ALA A 284 -9.68 -21.24 -11.10
N GLY A 285 -10.85 -20.90 -10.54
CA GLY A 285 -10.94 -20.05 -9.35
C GLY A 285 -10.68 -18.57 -9.62
N VAL A 286 -10.53 -18.17 -10.89
CA VAL A 286 -10.48 -16.78 -11.34
C VAL A 286 -11.92 -16.27 -11.48
N ILE A 287 -12.22 -15.17 -10.78
CA ILE A 287 -13.48 -14.43 -10.94
C ILE A 287 -13.31 -13.50 -12.13
N THR A 288 -14.05 -13.76 -13.21
CA THR A 288 -14.10 -12.88 -14.37
C THR A 288 -15.41 -12.11 -14.30
N VAL A 289 -15.33 -10.78 -14.23
CA VAL A 289 -16.51 -9.92 -14.35
C VAL A 289 -16.68 -9.59 -15.82
N VAL A 290 -17.80 -10.03 -16.41
CA VAL A 290 -18.16 -9.69 -17.79
C VAL A 290 -19.04 -8.44 -17.72
N TRP A 291 -18.61 -7.40 -18.42
CA TRP A 291 -19.35 -6.14 -18.52
C TRP A 291 -19.96 -6.07 -19.92
N GLU A 292 -21.27 -5.81 -19.98
CA GLU A 292 -21.94 -5.40 -21.22
C GLU A 292 -21.98 -3.87 -21.29
N GLU A 293 -21.71 -3.31 -22.46
CA GLU A 293 -21.85 -1.88 -22.72
C GLU A 293 -23.35 -1.54 -22.84
N SER A 294 -23.79 -0.51 -22.13
CA SER A 294 -25.07 0.17 -22.37
C SER A 294 -24.87 1.41 -23.22
#